data_AF-R9PKH9-F1
#
_entry.id   AF-R9PKH9-F1
#
_cell.length_a   1.000
_cell.length_b   1.000
_cell.length_c   1.000
_cell.angle_alpha   90.00
_cell.angle_beta   90.00
_cell.angle_gamma   90.00
#
_symmetry.space_group_name_H-M   'P 1'
#
loop_
_entity.id
_entity.type
_entity.pdbx_description
1 polymer ?
#
loop_
_entity_poly.entity_id
_entity_poly.type
_entity_poly.pdbx_seq_one_letter_code
_entity_poly.pdbx_strand_id
1 'polypeptide(L)'
;MLSETDIRTFVTLIRFDVAYYGLFKTNRKQVVDYPELSAYMQRISAIPGVAEAVSIDHITREYYSIKALNPSGVRPIGPAHIDRMIGALG
;
A
#
# COMPACT_ATOMS: atom_id res chain seq x y z
N MET A 1 -5.85 21.59 5.35
CA MET A 1 -5.22 21.90 4.04
C MET A 1 -4.39 20.68 3.65
N LEU A 2 -4.44 20.26 2.38
CA LEU A 2 -3.58 19.21 1.85
C LEU A 2 -2.23 19.81 1.45
N SER A 3 -1.12 19.09 1.68
CA SER A 3 0.24 19.52 1.34
C SER A 3 1.02 18.43 0.57
N GLU A 4 2.18 18.78 0.02
CA GLU A 4 3.08 17.81 -0.61
C GLU A 4 3.49 16.67 0.34
N THR A 5 3.71 17.01 1.62
CA THR A 5 4.03 16.02 2.66
C THR A 5 2.95 14.95 2.76
N ASP A 6 1.69 15.32 2.51
CA ASP A 6 0.60 14.36 2.56
C ASP A 6 0.67 13.35 1.42
N ILE A 7 0.98 13.82 0.21
CA ILE A 7 1.16 12.96 -0.96
C ILE A 7 2.36 12.03 -0.75
N ARG A 8 3.49 12.56 -0.25
CA ARG A 8 4.70 11.75 0.05
C ARG A 8 4.45 10.70 1.13
N THR A 9 3.61 11.03 2.12
CA THR A 9 3.20 10.07 3.15
C THR A 9 2.30 9.00 2.55
N PHE A 10 1.27 9.39 1.80
CA PHE A 10 0.33 8.46 1.18
C PHE A 10 1.02 7.42 0.30
N VAL A 11 1.94 7.84 -0.59
CA VAL A 11 2.65 6.90 -1.47
C VAL A 11 3.46 5.87 -0.70
N THR A 12 3.95 6.21 0.50
CA THR A 12 4.63 5.25 1.38
C THR A 12 3.61 4.31 2.04
N LEU A 13 2.53 4.86 2.61
CA LEU A 13 1.53 4.08 3.33
C LEU A 13 0.78 3.09 2.44
N ILE A 14 0.42 3.47 1.22
CA ILE A 14 -0.32 2.60 0.29
C ILE A 14 0.48 1.36 -0.14
N ARG A 15 1.81 1.43 -0.05
CA ARG A 15 2.74 0.31 -0.33
C ARG A 15 3.07 -0.52 0.91
N PHE A 16 2.75 -0.01 2.11
CA PHE A 16 3.25 -0.57 3.37
C PHE A 16 2.70 -1.99 3.61
N ASP A 17 1.38 -2.15 3.66
CA ASP A 17 0.78 -3.45 3.99
C ASP A 17 0.94 -4.47 2.86
N VAL A 18 0.96 -4.00 1.61
CA VAL A 18 1.06 -4.88 0.42
C VAL A 18 2.49 -5.38 0.18
N ALA A 19 3.51 -4.59 0.52
CA ALA A 19 4.90 -4.90 0.21
C ALA A 19 5.84 -4.80 1.43
N TYR A 20 5.91 -3.63 2.09
CA TYR A 20 6.95 -3.37 3.09
C TYR A 20 6.83 -4.26 4.32
N TYR A 21 5.60 -4.43 4.82
CA TYR A 21 5.28 -5.24 5.98
C TYR A 21 5.90 -6.65 5.85
N GLY A 22 5.67 -7.32 4.73
CA GLY A 22 6.22 -8.64 4.45
C GLY A 22 7.68 -8.62 3.99
N LEU A 23 7.94 -7.99 2.84
CA LEU A 23 9.23 -8.07 2.15
C LEU A 23 10.38 -7.45 2.95
N PHE A 24 10.14 -6.27 3.53
CA PHE A 24 11.13 -5.55 4.33
C PHE A 24 11.10 -5.91 5.81
N LYS A 25 10.21 -6.81 6.21
CA LYS A 25 10.06 -7.28 7.61
C LYS A 25 9.72 -6.16 8.58
N THR A 26 9.06 -5.08 8.11
CA THR A 26 8.53 -4.01 8.97
C THR A 26 7.20 -4.47 9.59
N ASN A 27 7.22 -5.60 10.29
CA ASN A 27 6.04 -6.44 10.51
C ASN A 27 5.44 -6.39 11.92
N ARG A 28 5.72 -5.36 12.71
CA ARG A 28 5.14 -5.23 14.06
C ARG A 28 3.62 -5.04 14.02
N LYS A 29 3.15 -4.20 13.11
CA LYS A 29 1.73 -3.87 12.87
C LYS A 29 1.55 -3.43 11.42
N GLN A 30 0.39 -3.72 10.83
CA GLN A 30 -0.02 -3.20 9.54
C GLN A 30 -0.63 -1.80 9.72
N VAL A 31 -0.76 -1.02 8.64
CA VAL A 31 -1.41 0.30 8.67
C VAL A 31 -2.88 0.17 9.06
N VAL A 32 -3.55 -0.92 8.69
CA VAL A 32 -4.93 -1.22 9.12
C VAL A 32 -5.09 -1.29 10.64
N ASP A 33 -4.02 -1.61 11.39
CA ASP A 33 -4.03 -1.63 12.86
C ASP A 33 -3.96 -0.22 13.48
N TYR A 34 -3.81 0.82 12.67
CA TYR A 34 -3.76 2.23 13.07
C TYR A 34 -4.96 2.97 12.45
N PRO A 35 -6.06 3.16 13.21
CA PRO A 35 -7.31 3.70 12.65
C PRO A 35 -7.13 5.10 12.06
N GLU A 36 -6.34 5.96 12.71
CA GLU A 36 -6.09 7.33 12.22
C GLU A 36 -5.28 7.36 10.91
N LEU A 37 -4.33 6.43 10.73
CA LEU A 37 -3.58 6.31 9.47
C LEU A 37 -4.46 5.75 8.36
N SER A 38 -5.31 4.78 8.68
CA SER A 38 -6.26 4.22 7.72
C SER A 38 -7.28 5.27 7.25
N ALA A 39 -7.85 6.04 8.18
CA ALA A 39 -8.74 7.15 7.85
C ALA A 39 -8.02 8.24 7.05
N TYR A 40 -6.75 8.51 7.37
CA TYR A 40 -5.91 9.43 6.61
C TYR A 40 -5.69 8.97 5.16
N MET A 41 -5.34 7.70 4.94
CA MET A 41 -5.18 7.16 3.60
C MET A 41 -6.47 7.20 2.80
N GLN A 42 -7.62 6.87 3.42
CA GLN A 42 -8.94 6.94 2.78
C GLN A 42 -9.28 8.36 2.31
N ARG A 43 -8.96 9.39 3.11
CA ARG A 43 -9.19 10.79 2.70
C ARG A 43 -8.36 11.18 1.47
N ILE A 44 -7.13 10.69 1.37
CA ILE A 44 -6.25 10.99 0.23
C ILE A 44 -6.66 10.16 -1.00
N SER A 45 -7.00 8.88 -0.83
CA SER A 45 -7.46 8.04 -1.95
C SER A 45 -8.78 8.53 -2.56
N ALA A 46 -9.63 9.19 -1.77
CA ALA A 46 -10.88 9.80 -2.24
C ALA A 46 -10.69 11.07 -3.09
N ILE A 47 -9.47 11.62 -3.20
CA ILE A 47 -9.18 12.72 -4.11
C ILE A 47 -9.30 12.20 -5.55
N PRO A 48 -10.03 12.90 -6.45
CA PRO A 48 -10.20 12.46 -7.84
C PRO A 48 -8.87 12.16 -8.53
N GLY A 49 -8.74 10.98 -9.14
CA GLY A 49 -7.54 10.54 -9.85
C GLY A 49 -6.48 9.84 -8.99
N VAL A 50 -6.57 9.87 -7.66
CA VAL A 50 -5.56 9.26 -6.79
C VAL A 50 -5.69 7.75 -6.74
N ALA A 51 -6.90 7.22 -6.54
CA ALA A 51 -7.12 5.77 -6.50
C ALA A 51 -6.76 5.10 -7.83
N GLU A 52 -7.11 5.75 -8.96
CA GLU A 52 -6.83 5.31 -10.32
C GLU A 52 -5.33 5.24 -10.63
N ALA A 53 -4.52 6.05 -9.94
CA ALA A 53 -3.06 6.03 -10.06
C ALA A 53 -2.38 4.89 -9.28
N VAL A 54 -3.12 4.14 -8.46
CA VAL A 54 -2.58 3.04 -7.64
C VAL A 54 -2.80 1.70 -8.33
N SER A 55 -1.70 0.99 -8.64
CA SER A 55 -1.74 -0.40 -9.14
C SER A 55 -1.06 -1.35 -8.16
N ILE A 56 -1.85 -2.15 -7.44
CA ILE A 56 -1.35 -3.14 -6.47
C ILE A 56 -0.59 -4.27 -7.18
N ASP A 57 -1.04 -4.70 -8.36
CA ASP A 57 -0.32 -5.69 -9.17
C ASP A 57 1.07 -5.17 -9.55
N HIS A 58 1.17 -3.91 -9.99
CA HIS A 58 2.47 -3.31 -10.33
C HIS A 58 3.39 -3.19 -9.12
N ILE A 59 2.87 -2.66 -8.01
CA ILE A 59 3.62 -2.52 -6.75
C ILE A 59 4.16 -3.89 -6.29
N THR A 60 3.29 -4.89 -6.19
CA THR A 60 3.69 -6.20 -5.68
C THR A 60 4.66 -6.92 -6.63
N ARG A 61 4.51 -6.79 -7.95
CA ARG A 61 5.48 -7.36 -8.90
C ARG A 61 6.85 -6.74 -8.76
N GLU A 62 6.96 -5.41 -8.70
CA GLU A 62 8.24 -4.73 -8.60
C GLU A 62 8.95 -5.10 -7.29
N TYR A 63 8.29 -4.95 -6.14
CA TYR A 63 8.93 -5.22 -4.85
C TYR A 63 9.31 -6.70 -4.68
N TYR A 64 8.40 -7.64 -4.95
CA TYR A 64 8.69 -9.06 -4.77
C TYR A 64 9.61 -9.64 -5.87
N SER A 65 9.97 -8.86 -6.90
CA SER A 65 11.02 -9.24 -7.86
C SER A 65 12.45 -9.08 -7.32
N ILE A 66 12.64 -8.35 -6.21
CA ILE A 66 13.96 -8.10 -5.63
C ILE A 66 14.57 -9.41 -5.11
N LYS A 67 15.42 -10.03 -5.93
CA LYS A 67 15.99 -11.36 -5.66
C LYS A 67 16.77 -11.47 -4.35
N ALA A 68 17.47 -10.40 -3.95
CA ALA A 68 18.20 -10.36 -2.70
C ALA A 68 17.27 -10.48 -1.47
N LEU A 69 16.01 -10.07 -1.59
CA LEU A 69 15.02 -10.08 -0.50
C LEU A 69 13.99 -11.20 -0.64
N ASN A 70 13.69 -11.63 -1.87
CA ASN A 70 12.73 -12.69 -2.20
C ASN A 70 13.31 -13.67 -3.25
N PRO A 71 14.22 -14.58 -2.86
CA PRO A 71 14.85 -15.51 -3.80
C PRO A 71 13.86 -16.45 -4.51
N SER A 72 12.82 -16.89 -3.79
CA SER A 72 11.78 -17.80 -4.31
C SER A 72 10.90 -17.15 -5.37
N GLY A 73 10.85 -15.81 -5.43
CA GLY A 73 9.98 -15.07 -6.34
C GLY A 73 8.48 -15.24 -6.05
N VAL A 74 8.12 -15.82 -4.90
CA VAL A 74 6.71 -15.96 -4.51
C VAL A 74 6.15 -14.57 -4.25
N ARG A 75 5.04 -14.25 -4.93
CA ARG A 75 4.31 -12.99 -4.76
C ARG A 75 3.02 -13.28 -3.99
N PRO A 76 2.78 -12.64 -2.83
CA PRO A 76 1.53 -12.81 -2.11
C PRO A 76 0.38 -12.14 -2.88
N ILE A 77 -0.85 -12.60 -2.61
CA ILE A 77 -2.08 -11.98 -3.12
C ILE A 77 -2.25 -10.56 -2.52
N GLY A 78 -1.74 -10.34 -1.31
CA GLY A 78 -1.86 -9.07 -0.61
C GLY A 78 -3.14 -8.98 0.24
N PRO A 79 -3.26 -7.90 1.04
CA PRO A 79 -4.38 -7.72 1.95
C PRO A 79 -5.59 -7.01 1.31
N ALA A 80 -6.77 -7.61 1.46
CA ALA A 80 -8.02 -7.15 0.84
C ALA A 80 -8.49 -5.74 1.26
N HIS A 81 -8.02 -5.21 2.40
CA HIS A 81 -8.42 -3.86 2.81
C HIS A 81 -7.84 -2.76 1.93
N ILE A 82 -6.71 -3.00 1.27
CA ILE A 82 -6.11 -2.03 0.34
C ILE A 82 -6.93 -1.97 -0.95
N ASP A 83 -7.34 -3.10 -1.49
CA ASP A 83 -8.19 -3.14 -2.68
C ASP A 83 -9.54 -2.45 -2.43
N ARG A 84 -10.14 -2.66 -1.25
CA ARG A 84 -11.34 -1.90 -0.83
C ARG A 84 -11.10 -0.40 -0.76
N MET A 85 -9.93 0.04 -0.29
CA MET A 85 -9.60 1.45 -0.13
C MET A 85 -9.49 2.21 -1.45
N ILE A 86 -9.05 1.52 -2.50
CA ILE A 86 -8.90 2.10 -3.85
C ILE A 86 -10.09 1.76 -4.77
N GLY A 87 -11.15 1.14 -4.24
CA GLY A 87 -12.33 0.76 -5.02
C GLY A 87 -12.10 -0.36 -6.03
N ALA A 88 -11.06 -1.19 -5.85
CA ALA A 88 -10.74 -2.33 -6.71
C ALA A 88 -11.50 -3.62 -6.33
N LEU A 89 -12.11 -3.66 -5.15
CA LEU A 89 -13.10 -4.66 -4.75
C LEU A 89 -14.47 -3.98 -4.63
N GLY A 90 -15.37 -4.31 -5.55
CA GLY A 90 -16.81 -4.04 -5.46
C GLY A 90 -17.55 -5.19 -4.79
#